data_AF-A0A1M7QL78-F1
#
_entry.id   AF-A0A1M7QL78-F1
#
_cell.length_a   1.000
_cell.length_b   1.000
_cell.length_c   1.000
_cell.angle_alpha   90.00
_cell.angle_beta   90.00
_cell.angle_gamma   90.00
#
_symmetry.space_group_name_H-M   'P 1'
#
loop_
_entity.id
_entity.type
_entity.pdbx_description
1 polymer ?
#
loop_
_entity_poly.entity_id
_entity_poly.type
_entity_poly.pdbx_seq_one_letter_code
_entity_poly.pdbx_strand_id
1 'polypeptide(L)'
;MTGSFEDDYQIRYKINDTLWLQLPNTRFHIIKWNPEKMYLIAKNDAKNPGEGNLYTRIDYMTFDNMGAWKWGYCLTAYNAATDAIAEATAAADRGNPMKGCNGYPFSRMKRVK
;
A
#
# COMPACT_ATOMS: atom_id res chain seq x y z
N MET A 1 -10.65 -1.63 -3.48
CA MET A 1 -9.89 -1.23 -2.27
C MET A 1 -10.12 0.25 -1.93
N THR A 2 -11.35 0.76 -2.05
CA THR A 2 -11.66 2.19 -1.84
C THR A 2 -12.48 2.41 -0.57
N GLY A 3 -12.22 3.53 0.11
CA GLY A 3 -12.88 3.90 1.36
C GLY A 3 -11.92 4.43 2.42
N SER A 4 -12.44 4.49 3.65
CA SER A 4 -11.67 4.85 4.83
C SER A 4 -11.24 3.59 5.58
N PHE A 5 -9.98 3.54 5.99
CA PHE A 5 -9.41 2.38 6.69
C PHE A 5 -8.57 2.81 7.88
N GLU A 6 -8.33 1.86 8.78
CA GLU A 6 -7.36 1.94 9.85
C GLU A 6 -6.52 0.66 9.82
N ASP A 7 -5.21 0.78 10.04
CA ASP A 7 -4.34 -0.39 10.15
C ASP A 7 -4.18 -0.88 11.59
N ASP A 8 -3.45 -1.98 11.78
CA ASP A 8 -3.14 -2.54 13.08
C ASP A 8 -2.15 -1.72 13.92
N TYR A 9 -1.60 -0.66 13.36
CA TYR A 9 -0.80 0.37 14.04
C TYR A 9 -1.61 1.65 14.33
N GLN A 10 -2.94 1.61 14.15
CA GLN A 10 -3.87 2.73 14.37
C GLN A 10 -3.66 3.91 13.40
N ILE A 11 -2.95 3.71 12.30
CA ILE A 11 -2.81 4.71 11.24
C ILE A 11 -4.09 4.71 10.41
N ARG A 12 -4.57 5.89 10.04
CA ARG A 12 -5.79 6.04 9.25
C ARG A 12 -5.51 6.38 7.79
N TYR A 13 -6.36 5.86 6.92
CA TYR A 13 -6.20 5.97 5.48
C TYR A 13 -7.50 6.41 4.80
N LYS A 14 -7.36 7.16 3.71
CA LYS A 14 -8.44 7.40 2.74
C LYS A 14 -7.92 7.01 1.36
N ILE A 15 -8.56 6.02 0.74
CA ILE A 15 -8.14 5.47 -0.54
C ILE A 15 -9.28 5.63 -1.53
N ASN A 16 -8.98 6.25 -2.67
CA ASN A 16 -9.87 6.32 -3.83
C ASN A 16 -9.10 5.89 -5.09
N ASP A 17 -9.67 6.10 -6.27
CA ASP A 17 -9.10 5.60 -7.53
C ASP A 17 -7.75 6.25 -7.90
N THR A 18 -7.48 7.45 -7.38
CA THR A 18 -6.31 8.27 -7.76
C THR A 18 -5.41 8.65 -6.59
N LEU A 19 -5.85 8.43 -5.35
CA LEU A 19 -5.13 8.87 -4.17
C LEU A 19 -5.22 7.83 -3.05
N TRP A 20 -4.06 7.47 -2.54
CA TRP A 20 -3.90 6.83 -1.24
C TRP A 20 -3.35 7.87 -0.27
N LEU A 21 -4.21 8.33 0.64
CA LEU A 21 -3.84 9.26 1.71
C LEU A 21 -3.64 8.48 3.00
N GLN A 22 -2.42 8.51 3.52
CA GLN A 22 -2.08 8.09 4.87
C GLN A 22 -2.04 9.32 5.78
N LEU A 23 -2.93 9.35 6.76
CA LEU A 23 -3.10 10.53 7.61
C LEU A 23 -1.91 10.72 8.57
N PRO A 24 -1.56 11.99 8.87
CA PRO A 24 -2.30 13.20 8.50
C PRO A 24 -2.01 13.75 7.09
N ASN A 25 -0.86 13.46 6.48
CA ASN A 25 -0.36 14.22 5.33
C ASN A 25 0.39 13.45 4.24
N THR A 26 0.69 12.16 4.42
CA THR A 26 1.42 11.37 3.41
C THR A 26 0.49 10.96 2.27
N ARG A 27 0.83 11.34 1.04
CA ARG A 27 0.01 11.15 -0.15
C ARG A 27 0.76 10.34 -1.20
N PHE A 28 0.09 9.34 -1.74
CA PHE A 28 0.55 8.57 -2.89
C PHE A 28 -0.48 8.73 -4.02
N HIS A 29 -0.09 9.42 -5.08
CA HIS A 29 -0.91 9.65 -6.27
C HIS A 29 -0.87 8.41 -7.15
N ILE A 30 -1.96 7.65 -7.17
CA ILE A 30 -2.05 6.36 -7.87
C ILE A 30 -2.07 6.61 -9.37
N ILE A 31 -1.12 6.01 -10.07
CA ILE A 31 -0.96 6.14 -11.52
C ILE A 31 -1.29 4.84 -12.26
N LYS A 32 -1.30 3.70 -11.55
CA LYS A 32 -1.62 2.40 -12.13
C LYS A 32 -2.20 1.45 -11.09
N TRP A 33 -3.24 0.74 -11.50
CA TRP A 33 -3.81 -0.38 -10.77
C TRP A 33 -3.53 -1.68 -11.52
N ASN A 34 -3.15 -2.75 -10.80
CA ASN A 34 -3.08 -4.10 -11.34
C ASN A 34 -3.81 -5.07 -10.39
N PRO A 35 -5.14 -5.18 -10.50
CA PRO A 35 -5.92 -6.01 -9.59
C PRO A 35 -5.65 -7.50 -9.74
N GLU A 36 -5.33 -7.97 -10.95
CA GLU A 36 -4.99 -9.37 -11.22
C GLU A 36 -3.73 -9.81 -10.46
N LYS A 37 -2.73 -8.94 -10.42
CA LYS A 37 -1.48 -9.17 -9.69
C LYS A 37 -1.48 -8.57 -8.27
N MET A 38 -2.62 -8.02 -7.84
CA MET A 38 -2.85 -7.41 -6.53
C MET A 38 -1.76 -6.39 -6.12
N TYR A 39 -1.48 -5.42 -6.98
CA TYR A 39 -0.66 -4.26 -6.64
C TYR A 39 -1.16 -2.98 -7.30
N LEU A 40 -0.63 -1.85 -6.85
CA LEU A 40 -0.74 -0.57 -7.52
C LEU A 40 0.61 0.16 -7.52
N ILE A 41 0.76 1.10 -8.44
CA ILE A 41 1.91 2.01 -8.51
C ILE A 41 1.41 3.42 -8.27
N ALA A 42 2.14 4.16 -7.44
CA ALA A 42 1.84 5.53 -7.12
C ALA A 42 3.09 6.40 -7.15
N LYS A 43 2.90 7.68 -7.51
CA LYS A 43 3.90 8.72 -7.35
C LYS A 43 3.73 9.39 -5.99
N ASN A 44 4.80 9.48 -5.23
CA ASN A 44 4.82 10.10 -3.92
C ASN A 44 4.68 11.62 -4.07
N ASP A 45 3.78 12.24 -3.31
CA ASP A 45 3.64 13.69 -3.31
C ASP A 45 4.94 14.37 -2.89
N ALA A 46 5.31 15.46 -3.57
CA ALA A 46 6.53 16.21 -3.30
C ALA A 46 6.62 16.72 -1.85
N LYS A 47 5.49 16.90 -1.17
CA LYS A 47 5.39 17.37 0.22
C LYS A 47 5.38 16.23 1.25
N ASN A 48 5.51 14.97 0.83
CA ASN A 48 5.65 13.88 1.77
C ASN A 48 6.92 14.12 2.62
N PRO A 49 6.90 13.85 3.94
CA PRO A 49 8.06 14.07 4.80
C PRO A 49 9.34 13.30 4.39
N GLY A 50 9.18 12.19 3.68
CA GLY A 50 10.26 11.35 3.17
C GLY A 50 10.38 11.42 1.64
N GLU A 51 10.14 10.30 0.98
CA GLU A 51 10.42 9.94 -0.40
C GLU A 51 9.59 10.72 -1.45
N GLY A 52 9.44 12.04 -1.29
CA GLY A 52 8.71 12.90 -2.21
C GLY A 52 9.28 12.84 -3.63
N ASN A 53 8.38 12.92 -4.62
CA ASN A 53 8.68 12.76 -6.06
C ASN A 53 9.19 11.39 -6.51
N LEU A 54 9.43 10.44 -5.60
CA LEU A 54 9.76 9.06 -5.94
C LEU A 54 8.48 8.24 -6.18
N TYR A 55 8.66 6.96 -6.48
CA TYR A 55 7.58 6.05 -6.82
C TYR A 55 7.51 4.90 -5.81
N THR A 56 6.28 4.53 -5.49
CA THR A 56 5.96 3.49 -4.54
C THR A 56 5.16 2.41 -5.24
N ARG A 57 5.54 1.16 -5.00
CA ARG A 57 4.72 -0.01 -5.32
C ARG A 57 4.06 -0.52 -4.05
N ILE A 58 2.73 -0.62 -4.10
CA ILE A 58 1.92 -1.12 -2.99
C ILE A 58 1.32 -2.45 -3.40
N ASP A 59 1.85 -3.54 -2.88
CA ASP A 59 1.25 -4.87 -3.01
C ASP A 59 0.22 -5.06 -1.91
N TYR A 60 -0.87 -5.76 -2.23
CA TYR A 60 -1.91 -6.07 -1.25
C TYR A 60 -2.37 -7.53 -1.38
N MET A 61 -3.08 -7.99 -0.36
CA MET A 61 -3.75 -9.28 -0.34
C MET A 61 -4.99 -9.23 0.54
N THR A 62 -5.93 -10.14 0.30
CA THR A 62 -7.11 -10.34 1.14
C THR A 62 -6.85 -11.41 2.20
N PHE A 63 -7.55 -11.31 3.32
CA PHE A 63 -7.52 -12.31 4.38
C PHE A 63 -8.88 -12.95 4.53
N ASP A 64 -8.91 -14.28 4.55
CA ASP A 64 -10.09 -15.02 4.93
C ASP A 64 -10.12 -15.19 6.45
N ASN A 65 -11.31 -15.07 7.04
CA ASN A 65 -11.55 -15.37 8.46
C ASN A 65 -10.81 -14.51 9.51
N MET A 66 -10.30 -13.32 9.17
CA MET A 66 -9.63 -12.41 10.12
C MET A 66 -10.54 -11.32 10.72
N GLY A 67 -11.83 -11.61 10.90
CA GLY A 67 -12.78 -10.68 11.53
C GLY A 67 -12.92 -9.37 10.74
N ALA A 68 -12.61 -8.23 11.36
CA ALA A 68 -12.67 -6.91 10.72
C ALA A 68 -11.46 -6.62 9.80
N TRP A 69 -10.36 -7.34 9.96
CA TRP A 69 -9.14 -7.17 9.17
C TRP A 69 -9.25 -7.97 7.87
N LYS A 70 -9.84 -7.36 6.84
CA LYS A 70 -10.24 -8.08 5.62
C LYS A 70 -9.13 -8.18 4.56
N TRP A 71 -8.10 -7.36 4.69
CA TRP A 71 -7.01 -7.29 3.72
C TRP A 71 -5.79 -6.65 4.37
N GLY A 72 -4.64 -6.68 3.71
CA GLY A 72 -3.44 -5.98 4.14
C GLY A 72 -2.59 -5.53 2.97
N TYR A 73 -1.65 -4.62 3.25
CA TYR A 73 -0.75 -4.09 2.24
C TYR A 73 0.72 -4.15 2.67
N CYS A 74 1.58 -4.03 1.66
CA CYS A 74 3.02 -3.93 1.77
C CYS A 74 3.53 -2.87 0.80
N LEU A 75 4.41 -1.98 1.27
CA LEU A 75 5.22 -1.13 0.39
C LEU A 75 6.44 -1.95 -0.05
N THR A 76 6.36 -2.63 -1.18
CA THR A 76 7.47 -3.45 -1.71
C THR A 76 8.59 -2.58 -2.26
N ALA A 77 8.24 -1.42 -2.83
CA ALA A 77 9.14 -0.31 -3.09
C ALA A 77 8.51 0.97 -2.53
N TYR A 78 9.31 1.84 -1.91
CA TYR A 78 8.86 3.14 -1.38
C TYR A 78 9.65 4.34 -1.94
N ASN A 79 10.78 4.08 -2.59
CA ASN A 79 11.77 5.08 -3.02
C ASN A 79 12.28 4.86 -4.46
N ALA A 80 11.49 4.23 -5.33
CA ALA A 80 11.92 3.98 -6.70
C ALA A 80 12.05 5.28 -7.50
N ALA A 81 13.11 5.40 -8.31
CA ALA A 81 13.36 6.61 -9.11
C ALA A 81 12.34 6.80 -10.25
N THR A 82 11.73 5.73 -10.72
CA THR A 82 10.70 5.74 -11.78
C THR A 82 9.58 4.75 -11.46
N ASP A 83 8.43 4.94 -12.10
CA ASP A 83 7.29 4.02 -12.06
C ASP A 83 7.66 2.63 -12.61
N ALA A 84 8.47 2.57 -13.68
CA ALA A 84 8.96 1.32 -14.23
C ALA A 84 9.83 0.53 -13.24
N ILE A 85 10.68 1.21 -12.46
CA ILE A 85 11.50 0.57 -11.42
C ILE A 85 10.60 0.11 -10.26
N ALA A 86 9.63 0.92 -9.84
CA ALA A 86 8.66 0.52 -8.83
C ALA A 86 7.91 -0.74 -9.27
N GLU A 87 7.46 -0.78 -10.52
CA GLU A 87 6.72 -1.91 -11.09
C GLU A 87 7.58 -3.17 -11.22
N ALA A 88 8.85 -3.04 -11.59
CA ALA A 88 9.79 -4.17 -11.69
C ALA A 88 10.21 -4.74 -10.33
N THR A 89 9.92 -4.05 -9.22
CA THR A 89 10.25 -4.54 -7.87
C THR A 89 9.56 -5.88 -7.58
N ALA A 90 10.24 -6.78 -6.88
CA ALA A 90 9.68 -8.07 -6.50
C ALA A 90 8.37 -7.89 -5.71
N ALA A 91 7.37 -8.71 -6.04
CA ALA A 91 6.10 -8.71 -5.33
C ALA A 91 6.27 -9.20 -3.89
N ALA A 92 5.37 -8.77 -3.01
CA ALA A 92 5.34 -9.27 -1.64
C ALA A 92 4.98 -10.77 -1.61
N ASP A 93 5.58 -11.51 -0.68
CA ASP A 93 5.28 -12.93 -0.48
C ASP A 93 3.96 -13.12 0.27
N ARG A 94 2.88 -13.30 -0.49
CA ARG A 94 1.53 -13.51 0.03
C ARG A 94 1.35 -14.89 0.69
N GLY A 95 2.26 -15.84 0.43
CA GLY A 95 2.26 -17.16 1.08
C GLY A 95 2.79 -17.11 2.51
N ASN A 96 3.48 -16.02 2.89
CA ASN A 96 4.03 -15.82 4.23
C ASN A 96 3.67 -14.43 4.78
N PRO A 97 2.38 -14.12 5.03
CA PRO A 97 1.92 -12.75 5.33
C PRO A 97 2.53 -12.12 6.59
N MET A 98 3.16 -12.92 7.47
CA MET A 98 3.89 -12.43 8.65
C MET A 98 5.32 -11.97 8.35
N LYS A 99 5.88 -12.31 7.19
CA LYS A 99 7.25 -11.94 6.78
C LYS A 99 7.36 -11.48 5.32
N GLY A 100 6.27 -11.56 4.57
CA GLY A 100 6.27 -11.40 3.12
C GLY A 100 6.39 -9.96 2.63
N CYS A 101 6.36 -9.00 3.55
CA CYS A 101 6.68 -7.61 3.27
C CYS A 101 8.14 -7.30 3.63
N ASN A 102 9.09 -7.70 2.77
CA ASN A 102 10.52 -7.45 3.00
C ASN A 102 11.02 -7.94 4.38
N GLY A 103 10.53 -9.08 4.86
CA GLY A 103 10.85 -9.64 6.18
C GLY A 103 9.86 -9.27 7.29
N TYR A 104 8.90 -8.39 7.01
CA TYR A 104 7.89 -7.90 7.96
C TYR A 104 6.47 -8.39 7.64
N PRO A 105 5.54 -8.32 8.60
CA PRO A 105 4.13 -8.57 8.34
C PRO A 105 3.52 -7.55 7.38
N PHE A 106 2.49 -7.96 6.64
CA PHE A 106 1.59 -7.02 5.97
C PHE A 106 0.89 -6.14 7.02
N SER A 107 0.73 -4.86 6.72
CA SER A 107 -0.09 -3.96 7.53
C SER A 107 -1.56 -4.33 7.30
N ARG A 108 -2.23 -4.77 8.36
CA ARG A 108 -3.59 -5.31 8.26
C ARG A 108 -4.57 -4.16 8.27
N MET A 109 -5.55 -4.20 7.39
CA MET A 109 -6.47 -3.10 7.13
C MET A 109 -7.90 -3.50 7.48
N LYS A 110 -8.56 -2.69 8.30
CA LYS A 110 -10.01 -2.77 8.54
C LYS A 110 -10.69 -1.51 8.02
N ARG A 111 -11.91 -1.66 7.52
CA ARG A 111 -12.72 -0.52 7.08
C ARG A 111 -13.22 0.24 8.32
N VAL A 112 -13.16 1.56 8.26
CA VAL A 112 -13.78 2.45 9.27
C VAL A 112 -14.92 3.23 8.63
N LYS A 113 -15.93 3.56 9.45
CA LYS A 113 -17.09 4.35 9.01
C LYS A 113 -16.70 5.81 8.81
#